data_AF-A0A2E0YQS1-F1
#
_entry.id   AF-A0A2E0YQS1-F1
#
_cell.length_a   1.000
_cell.length_b   1.000
_cell.length_c   1.000
_cell.angle_alpha   90.00
_cell.angle_beta   90.00
_cell.angle_gamma   90.00
#
_symmetry.space_group_name_H-M   'P 1'
#
loop_
_entity.id
_entity.type
_entity.pdbx_description
1 polymer ?
#
loop_
_entity_poly.entity_id
_entity_poly.type
_entity_poly.pdbx_seq_one_letter_code
_entity_poly.pdbx_strand_id
1 'polypeptide(L)'
;MTLFNSLKRKAIQKQTRQLLQHRDTSHINDPLQTLGFLVDERVFKDLEPLQECWQFFGLQPKDVKVFSYLEVKKSAPSLRSNQMTNKDVTWKGVISNVNAVEFLERPFDVLVGYYSGSHPLLDLLMSKSKAKFKVGCQDATPGVFDLIIDMSPLEHASYLEELKKYLIVLNKLK
;
A
#
# COMPACT_ATOMS: atom_id res chain seq x y z
N MET A 1 3.77 -25.06 7.08
CA MET A 1 3.48 -23.76 7.72
C MET A 1 3.77 -23.90 9.21
N THR A 2 4.80 -23.22 9.75
CA THR A 2 5.23 -23.41 11.15
C THR A 2 4.23 -22.77 12.13
N LEU A 3 4.11 -23.30 13.35
CA LEU A 3 3.27 -22.74 14.43
C LEU A 3 3.57 -21.25 14.67
N PHE A 4 4.85 -20.86 14.62
CA PHE A 4 5.31 -19.48 14.75
C PHE A 4 4.68 -18.54 13.70
N ASN A 5 4.57 -19.00 12.45
CA ASN A 5 3.93 -18.22 11.38
C ASN A 5 2.42 -18.07 11.60
N SER A 6 1.77 -19.06 12.20
CA SER A 6 0.34 -18.98 12.54
C SER A 6 0.07 -17.99 13.69
N LEU A 7 0.94 -17.96 14.71
CA LEU A 7 0.85 -17.01 15.82
C LEU A 7 1.15 -15.58 15.36
N LYS A 8 2.21 -15.38 14.56
CA LYS A 8 2.52 -14.09 13.91
C LYS A 8 1.32 -13.59 13.10
N ARG A 9 0.71 -14.44 12.27
CA ARG A 9 -0.47 -14.08 11.46
C ARG A 9 -1.65 -13.64 12.33
N LYS A 10 -1.99 -14.39 13.38
CA LYS A 10 -3.10 -14.05 14.30
C LYS A 10 -2.85 -12.73 15.03
N ALA A 11 -1.61 -12.48 15.48
CA ALA A 11 -1.23 -11.23 16.14
C ALA A 11 -1.38 -10.03 15.18
N ILE A 12 -0.85 -10.15 13.97
CA ILE A 12 -0.98 -9.16 12.89
C ILE A 12 -2.46 -8.86 12.63
N GLN A 13 -3.29 -9.87 12.39
CA GLN A 13 -4.72 -9.69 12.12
C GLN A 13 -5.47 -9.02 13.28
N LYS A 14 -5.13 -9.37 14.53
CA LYS A 14 -5.71 -8.71 15.71
C LYS A 14 -5.35 -7.22 15.74
N GLN A 15 -4.09 -6.89 15.49
CA GLN A 15 -3.61 -5.51 15.45
C GLN A 15 -4.27 -4.73 14.31
N THR A 16 -4.37 -5.30 13.11
CA THR A 16 -5.08 -4.73 11.96
C THR A 16 -6.51 -4.34 12.35
N ARG A 17 -7.28 -5.26 12.95
CA ARG A 17 -8.66 -4.98 13.38
C ARG A 17 -8.76 -3.82 14.38
N GLN A 18 -7.83 -3.72 15.33
CA GLN A 18 -7.80 -2.63 16.29
C GLN A 18 -7.52 -1.28 15.63
N LEU A 19 -6.60 -1.23 14.67
CA LEU A 19 -6.28 -0.02 13.91
C LEU A 19 -7.48 0.45 13.08
N LEU A 20 -8.19 -0.49 12.42
CA LEU A 20 -9.36 -0.16 11.62
C LEU A 20 -10.52 0.44 12.45
N GLN A 21 -10.68 0.00 13.71
CA GLN A 21 -11.70 0.53 14.62
C GLN A 21 -11.44 1.99 15.05
N HIS A 22 -10.19 2.43 15.04
CA HIS A 22 -9.78 3.77 15.50
C HIS A 22 -9.25 4.63 14.35
N ARG A 23 -9.56 4.26 13.11
CA ARG A 23 -9.11 4.99 11.93
C ARG A 23 -9.86 6.32 11.82
N ASP A 24 -9.10 7.39 11.61
CA ASP A 24 -9.66 8.68 11.24
C ASP A 24 -10.08 8.68 9.75
N THR A 25 -11.35 9.02 9.51
CA THR A 25 -11.96 9.11 8.19
C THR A 25 -12.47 10.52 7.87
N SER A 26 -12.21 11.51 8.74
CA SER A 26 -12.69 12.90 8.56
C SER A 26 -12.17 13.55 7.27
N HIS A 27 -10.97 13.15 6.83
CA HIS A 27 -10.30 13.66 5.64
C HIS A 27 -10.42 12.75 4.41
N ILE A 28 -11.33 11.77 4.45
CA ILE A 28 -11.46 10.76 3.38
C ILE A 28 -11.82 11.37 2.02
N ASN A 29 -12.45 12.55 1.99
CA ASN A 29 -12.88 13.24 0.77
C ASN A 29 -11.91 14.34 0.29
N ASP A 30 -10.75 14.49 0.94
CA ASP A 30 -9.76 15.48 0.51
C ASP A 30 -9.32 15.24 -0.96
N PRO A 31 -9.02 16.32 -1.70
CA PRO A 31 -8.54 16.22 -3.08
C PRO A 31 -7.17 15.55 -3.14
N LEU A 32 -6.88 14.91 -4.27
CA LEU A 32 -5.59 14.28 -4.53
C LEU A 32 -4.50 15.35 -4.65
N GLN A 33 -3.58 15.42 -3.69
CA GLN A 33 -2.34 16.19 -3.78
C GLN A 33 -1.11 15.28 -3.67
N THR A 34 -1.25 14.14 -3.01
CA THR A 34 -0.18 13.15 -2.79
C THR A 34 -0.67 11.73 -3.05
N LEU A 35 0.15 10.95 -3.76
CA LEU A 35 -0.16 9.58 -4.17
C LEU A 35 0.93 8.63 -3.70
N GLY A 36 0.53 7.59 -2.98
CA GLY A 36 1.41 6.52 -2.52
C GLY A 36 1.07 5.19 -3.18
N PHE A 37 2.07 4.34 -3.36
CA PHE A 37 1.90 2.93 -3.75
C PHE A 37 2.65 2.03 -2.77
N LEU A 38 1.94 1.06 -2.18
CA LEU A 38 2.53 -0.03 -1.43
C LEU A 38 2.49 -1.30 -2.28
N VAL A 39 3.64 -1.78 -2.73
CA VAL A 39 3.74 -2.79 -3.80
C VAL A 39 4.27 -4.12 -3.27
N ASP A 40 3.65 -5.24 -3.62
CA ASP A 40 4.28 -6.57 -3.48
C ASP A 40 5.14 -6.87 -4.72
N GLU A 41 6.46 -6.93 -4.57
CA GLU A 41 7.36 -7.20 -5.69
C GLU A 41 7.23 -8.62 -6.27
N ARG A 42 6.52 -9.53 -5.59
CA ARG A 42 6.17 -10.83 -6.18
C ARG A 42 5.15 -10.68 -7.30
N VAL A 43 4.29 -9.67 -7.18
CA VAL A 43 3.21 -9.36 -8.12
C VAL A 43 3.73 -8.38 -9.17
N PHE A 44 4.31 -7.25 -8.76
CA PHE A 44 4.72 -6.20 -9.67
C PHE A 44 6.18 -5.79 -9.43
N LYS A 45 7.08 -6.17 -10.34
CA LYS A 45 8.54 -6.03 -10.17
C LYS A 45 9.10 -4.72 -10.71
N ASP A 46 8.51 -4.22 -11.79
CA ASP A 46 8.96 -3.02 -12.47
C ASP A 46 8.25 -1.81 -11.84
N LEU A 47 8.93 -1.10 -10.94
CA LEU A 47 8.31 -0.01 -10.18
C LEU A 47 8.31 1.32 -10.92
N GLU A 48 9.08 1.45 -12.00
CA GLU A 48 9.29 2.69 -12.75
C GLU A 48 7.96 3.27 -13.27
N PRO A 49 7.04 2.48 -13.87
CA PRO A 49 5.74 3.01 -14.31
C PRO A 49 4.91 3.66 -13.18
N LEU A 50 5.00 3.13 -11.96
CA LEU A 50 4.32 3.72 -10.79
C LEU A 50 5.02 5.00 -10.31
N GLN A 51 6.34 5.08 -10.45
CA GLN A 51 7.11 6.28 -10.09
C GLN A 51 6.88 7.42 -11.09
N GLU A 52 6.64 7.09 -12.36
CA GLU A 52 6.51 8.05 -13.46
C GLU A 52 5.06 8.49 -13.74
N CYS A 53 4.07 7.89 -13.09
CA CYS A 53 2.66 8.21 -13.32
C CYS A 53 2.21 9.61 -12.83
N TRP A 54 3.10 10.40 -12.22
CA TRP A 54 2.79 11.71 -11.64
C TRP A 54 2.09 12.64 -12.64
N GLN A 55 2.57 12.71 -13.89
CA GLN A 55 2.01 13.59 -14.91
C GLN A 55 0.59 13.16 -15.29
N PHE A 56 0.36 11.84 -15.35
CA PHE A 56 -0.96 11.28 -15.65
C PHE A 56 -2.01 11.68 -14.61
N PHE A 57 -1.63 11.83 -13.34
CA PHE A 57 -2.50 12.31 -12.26
C PHE A 57 -2.42 13.82 -12.02
N GLY A 58 -1.68 14.58 -12.83
CA GLY A 58 -1.54 16.03 -12.65
C GLY A 58 -0.78 16.43 -11.38
N LEU A 59 0.10 15.56 -10.88
CA LEU A 59 0.91 15.76 -9.67
C LEU A 59 2.33 16.19 -10.02
N GLN A 60 3.15 16.49 -9.01
CA GLN A 60 4.60 16.64 -9.18
C GLN A 60 5.31 15.31 -8.89
N PRO A 61 6.49 15.04 -9.47
CA PRO A 61 7.26 13.83 -9.18
C PRO A 61 7.52 13.60 -7.68
N LYS A 62 7.71 14.67 -6.91
CA LYS A 62 7.94 14.60 -5.45
C LYS A 62 6.71 14.12 -4.66
N ASP A 63 5.51 14.24 -5.21
CA ASP A 63 4.24 13.95 -4.54
C ASP A 63 3.73 12.53 -4.84
N VAL A 64 4.42 11.81 -5.73
CA VAL A 64 4.25 10.37 -5.94
C VAL A 64 5.35 9.60 -5.21
N LYS A 65 4.98 8.59 -4.43
CA LYS A 65 5.93 7.71 -3.72
C LYS A 65 5.57 6.25 -3.89
N VAL A 66 6.58 5.44 -4.14
CA VAL A 66 6.45 3.98 -4.21
C VAL A 66 7.29 3.36 -3.10
N PHE A 67 6.69 2.46 -2.34
CA PHE A 67 7.35 1.65 -1.33
C PHE A 67 7.04 0.18 -1.58
N SER A 68 8.08 -0.65 -1.61
CA SER A 68 7.93 -2.04 -2.02
C SER A 68 8.23 -3.03 -0.90
N TYR A 69 7.55 -4.17 -0.98
CA TYR A 69 7.75 -5.31 -0.10
C TYR A 69 8.30 -6.48 -0.90
N LEU A 70 9.32 -7.13 -0.34
CA LEU A 70 9.91 -8.34 -0.90
C LEU A 70 10.00 -9.41 0.20
N GLU A 71 9.33 -10.55 0.01
CA GLU A 71 9.26 -11.58 1.05
C GLU A 71 10.64 -12.10 1.49
N VAL A 72 11.55 -12.30 0.53
CA VAL A 72 12.93 -12.76 0.77
C VAL A 72 13.90 -11.91 -0.04
N LYS A 73 14.95 -11.38 0.62
CA LYS A 73 16.03 -10.67 -0.11
C LYS A 73 16.62 -11.58 -1.18
N LYS A 74 16.79 -11.06 -2.40
CA LYS A 74 17.65 -11.68 -3.40
C LYS A 74 19.09 -11.76 -2.84
N SER A 75 19.89 -12.70 -3.35
CA SER A 75 21.29 -12.87 -2.94
C SER A 75 22.15 -11.62 -3.17
N ALA A 76 21.75 -10.74 -4.10
CA ALA A 76 22.35 -9.43 -4.29
C ALA A 76 21.70 -8.37 -3.38
N PRO A 77 22.48 -7.48 -2.73
CA PRO A 77 21.94 -6.33 -2.01
C PRO A 77 21.03 -5.51 -2.92
N SER A 78 19.79 -5.29 -2.48
CA SER A 78 18.92 -4.28 -3.08
C SER A 78 19.48 -2.90 -2.72
N LEU A 79 19.76 -2.06 -3.74
CA LEU A 79 20.11 -0.66 -3.55
C LEU A 79 18.89 0.23 -3.29
N ARG A 80 17.67 -0.34 -3.27
CA ARG A 80 16.43 0.42 -3.07
C ARG A 80 16.25 0.75 -1.59
N SER A 81 16.28 2.04 -1.26
CA SER A 81 15.97 2.54 0.07
C SER A 81 14.49 2.34 0.44
N ASN A 82 13.58 2.48 -0.52
CA ASN A 82 12.12 2.36 -0.30
C ASN A 82 11.63 0.91 -0.43
N GLN A 83 12.29 -0.01 0.28
CA GLN A 83 11.95 -1.43 0.28
C GLN A 83 12.04 -2.02 1.69
N MET A 84 11.14 -2.95 2.01
CA MET A 84 11.23 -3.78 3.21
C MET A 84 11.02 -5.27 2.91
N THR A 85 11.33 -6.10 3.89
CA THR A 85 11.17 -7.56 3.83
C THR A 85 10.45 -8.10 5.05
N ASN A 86 10.09 -9.39 5.04
CA ASN A 86 9.44 -10.03 6.18
C ASN A 86 10.30 -10.03 7.46
N LYS A 87 11.64 -9.90 7.32
CA LYS A 87 12.58 -9.81 8.46
C LYS A 87 12.48 -8.49 9.22
N ASP A 88 12.00 -7.45 8.55
CA ASP A 88 11.82 -6.11 9.12
C ASP A 88 10.54 -6.00 9.98
N VAL A 89 9.84 -7.11 10.17
CA VAL A 89 8.59 -7.17 10.93
C VAL A 89 8.70 -8.26 11.97
N THR A 90 8.71 -7.83 13.22
CA THR A 90 8.75 -8.73 14.36
C THR A 90 7.49 -9.61 14.42
N TRP A 91 7.53 -10.67 15.22
CA TRP A 91 6.38 -11.54 15.43
C TRP A 91 5.16 -10.82 16.04
N LYS A 92 5.38 -9.67 16.70
CA LYS A 92 4.32 -8.80 17.24
C LYS A 92 3.80 -7.77 16.24
N GLY A 93 4.25 -7.77 14.98
CA GLY A 93 3.84 -6.79 13.98
C GLY A 93 4.50 -5.40 14.12
N VAL A 94 5.55 -5.29 14.95
CA VAL A 94 6.38 -4.06 15.01
C VAL A 94 7.29 -4.03 13.78
N ILE A 95 7.28 -2.89 13.08
CA ILE A 95 8.08 -2.62 11.88
C ILE A 95 9.38 -1.95 12.33
N SER A 96 10.53 -2.53 12.00
CA SER A 96 11.85 -2.00 12.37
C SER A 96 12.55 -1.24 11.24
N ASN A 97 12.05 -1.34 10.01
CA ASN A 97 12.59 -0.61 8.86
C ASN A 97 12.18 0.87 8.93
N VAL A 98 13.16 1.75 9.07
CA VAL A 98 12.95 3.20 9.25
C VAL A 98 12.23 3.81 8.03
N ASN A 99 12.62 3.42 6.81
CA ASN A 99 11.99 3.94 5.59
C ASN A 99 10.53 3.48 5.46
N ALA A 100 10.22 2.26 5.93
CA ALA A 100 8.83 1.79 6.00
C ALA A 100 8.03 2.62 7.00
N VAL A 101 8.59 2.92 8.18
CA VAL A 101 7.92 3.78 9.17
C VAL A 101 7.69 5.18 8.59
N GLU A 102 8.69 5.79 7.97
CA GLU A 102 8.55 7.11 7.33
C GLU A 102 7.46 7.12 6.26
N PHE A 103 7.44 6.09 5.39
CA PHE A 103 6.41 5.95 4.37
C PHE A 103 5.00 5.84 4.98
N LEU A 104 4.83 5.07 6.05
CA LEU A 104 3.53 4.88 6.70
C LEU A 104 3.05 6.12 7.46
N GLU A 105 3.97 6.91 8.01
CA GLU A 105 3.66 8.14 8.73
C GLU A 105 3.33 9.31 7.78
N ARG A 106 3.67 9.19 6.49
CA ARG A 106 3.30 10.20 5.49
C ARG A 106 1.76 10.21 5.27
N PRO A 107 1.10 11.36 5.41
CA PRO A 107 -0.36 11.48 5.27
C PRO A 107 -0.77 11.59 3.80
N PHE A 108 -0.65 10.51 3.04
CA PHE A 108 -1.08 10.49 1.64
C PHE A 108 -2.57 10.79 1.49
N ASP A 109 -2.94 11.55 0.47
CA ASP A 109 -4.36 11.72 0.13
C ASP A 109 -4.94 10.44 -0.45
N VAL A 110 -4.16 9.75 -1.29
CA VAL A 110 -4.47 8.41 -1.79
C VAL A 110 -3.27 7.49 -1.62
N LEU A 111 -3.50 6.31 -1.04
CA LEU A 111 -2.53 5.21 -0.97
C LEU A 111 -3.13 3.97 -1.64
N VAL A 112 -2.43 3.46 -2.66
CA VAL A 112 -2.83 2.28 -3.41
C VAL A 112 -2.05 1.06 -2.93
N GLY A 113 -2.75 0.01 -2.53
CA GLY A 113 -2.17 -1.30 -2.26
C GLY A 113 -2.05 -2.10 -3.55
N TYR A 114 -0.85 -2.08 -4.16
CA TYR A 114 -0.52 -2.77 -5.41
C TYR A 114 -0.14 -4.23 -5.15
N TYR A 115 -1.13 -5.01 -4.71
CA TYR A 115 -1.04 -6.44 -4.46
C TYR A 115 -2.43 -7.07 -4.56
N SER A 116 -2.47 -8.36 -4.89
CA SER A 116 -3.73 -9.12 -5.01
C SER A 116 -3.94 -10.05 -3.83
N GLY A 117 -5.21 -10.26 -3.49
CA GLY A 117 -5.60 -11.20 -2.44
C GLY A 117 -5.30 -10.70 -1.02
N SER A 118 -5.70 -11.51 -0.04
CA SER A 118 -5.42 -11.24 1.37
C SER A 118 -3.92 -11.41 1.66
N HIS A 119 -3.23 -10.31 1.97
CA HIS A 119 -1.84 -10.33 2.41
C HIS A 119 -1.71 -9.74 3.82
N PRO A 120 -1.75 -10.56 4.90
CA PRO A 120 -1.89 -10.06 6.28
C PRO A 120 -0.86 -9.01 6.69
N LEU A 121 0.38 -9.15 6.21
CA LEU A 121 1.41 -8.16 6.49
C LEU A 121 1.15 -6.82 5.78
N LEU A 122 0.85 -6.83 4.48
CA LEU A 122 0.58 -5.61 3.73
C LEU A 122 -0.73 -4.97 4.18
N ASP A 123 -1.74 -5.77 4.56
CA ASP A 123 -2.95 -5.29 5.20
C ASP A 123 -2.65 -4.54 6.50
N LEU A 124 -1.69 -5.03 7.31
CA LEU A 124 -1.22 -4.33 8.50
C LEU A 124 -0.49 -3.04 8.15
N LEU A 125 0.36 -3.03 7.12
CA LEU A 125 1.02 -1.80 6.66
C LEU A 125 -0.02 -0.77 6.21
N MET A 126 -0.96 -1.16 5.34
CA MET A 126 -2.08 -0.32 4.91
C MET A 126 -2.88 0.22 6.10
N SER A 127 -3.15 -0.62 7.10
CA SER A 127 -3.90 -0.21 8.29
C SER A 127 -3.11 0.71 9.22
N LYS A 128 -1.78 0.59 9.26
CA LYS A 128 -0.89 1.48 10.01
C LYS A 128 -0.67 2.83 9.32
N SER A 129 -0.81 2.88 8.00
CA SER A 129 -0.60 4.11 7.24
C SER A 129 -1.59 5.21 7.65
N LYS A 130 -1.06 6.44 7.75
CA LYS A 130 -1.81 7.69 7.92
C LYS A 130 -2.50 8.19 6.65
N ALA A 131 -2.51 7.39 5.58
CA ALA A 131 -3.22 7.74 4.35
C ALA A 131 -4.73 7.94 4.59
N LYS A 132 -5.27 8.99 3.97
CA LYS A 132 -6.66 9.43 4.11
C LYS A 132 -7.62 8.52 3.35
N PHE A 133 -7.28 8.18 2.10
CA PHE A 133 -8.05 7.28 1.23
C PHE A 133 -7.18 6.12 0.75
N LYS A 134 -7.67 4.88 0.87
CA LYS A 134 -6.93 3.65 0.58
C LYS A 134 -7.62 2.87 -0.52
N VAL A 135 -6.88 2.55 -1.60
CA VAL A 135 -7.40 1.82 -2.76
C VAL A 135 -6.74 0.45 -2.85
N GLY A 136 -7.54 -0.61 -2.98
CA GLY A 136 -7.08 -1.98 -3.18
C GLY A 136 -7.25 -2.44 -4.63
N CYS A 137 -6.50 -3.48 -5.01
CA CYS A 137 -6.68 -4.20 -6.28
C CYS A 137 -7.63 -5.40 -6.10
N GLN A 138 -7.79 -6.22 -7.14
CA GLN A 138 -8.57 -7.45 -7.12
C GLN A 138 -8.26 -8.33 -5.88
N ASP A 139 -9.33 -8.88 -5.30
CA ASP A 139 -9.32 -9.73 -4.10
C ASP A 139 -8.71 -9.10 -2.83
N ALA A 140 -8.55 -7.78 -2.81
CA ALA A 140 -8.07 -7.06 -1.63
C ALA A 140 -8.98 -7.29 -0.41
N THR A 141 -8.40 -7.34 0.79
CA THR A 141 -9.12 -7.59 2.05
C THR A 141 -10.17 -6.48 2.31
N PRO A 142 -11.48 -6.79 2.31
CA PRO A 142 -12.51 -5.79 2.58
C PRO A 142 -12.35 -5.14 3.96
N GLY A 143 -12.67 -3.85 4.06
CA GLY A 143 -12.56 -3.06 5.28
C GLY A 143 -11.17 -2.47 5.56
N VAL A 144 -10.11 -2.96 4.90
CA VAL A 144 -8.79 -2.30 4.92
C VAL A 144 -8.75 -1.12 3.95
N PHE A 145 -9.52 -1.21 2.87
CA PHE A 145 -9.57 -0.25 1.77
C PHE A 145 -10.93 0.43 1.68
N ASP A 146 -10.94 1.69 1.23
CA ASP A 146 -12.14 2.49 1.01
C ASP A 146 -12.74 2.26 -0.39
N LEU A 147 -11.87 1.92 -1.34
CA LEU A 147 -12.22 1.52 -2.70
C LEU A 147 -11.45 0.27 -3.05
N ILE A 148 -12.11 -0.68 -3.69
CA ILE A 148 -11.47 -1.85 -4.30
C ILE A 148 -11.78 -1.78 -5.79
N ILE A 149 -10.72 -1.69 -6.61
CA ILE A 149 -10.82 -1.79 -8.05
C ILE A 149 -10.61 -3.27 -8.37
N ASP A 150 -11.64 -3.93 -8.87
CA ASP A 150 -11.61 -5.35 -9.25
C ASP A 150 -10.85 -5.55 -10.57
N MET A 151 -9.56 -5.25 -10.52
CA MET A 151 -8.61 -5.39 -11.62
C MET A 151 -7.27 -5.86 -11.07
N SER A 152 -6.60 -6.69 -11.85
CA SER A 152 -5.28 -7.19 -11.51
C SER A 152 -4.24 -6.05 -11.55
N PRO A 153 -3.35 -5.94 -10.55
CA PRO A 153 -2.21 -5.02 -10.59
C PRO A 153 -1.21 -5.33 -11.70
N LEU A 154 -1.29 -6.51 -12.35
CA LEU A 154 -0.48 -6.83 -13.53
C LEU A 154 -0.93 -6.05 -14.77
N GLU A 155 -2.18 -5.61 -14.82
CA GLU A 155 -2.76 -4.81 -15.90
C GLU A 155 -2.50 -3.32 -15.64
N HIS A 156 -1.25 -2.95 -15.34
CA HIS A 156 -0.88 -1.66 -14.75
C HIS A 156 -1.45 -0.44 -15.47
N ALA A 157 -1.31 -0.37 -16.80
CA ALA A 157 -1.79 0.77 -17.58
C ALA A 157 -3.31 0.94 -17.43
N SER A 158 -4.07 -0.14 -17.63
CA SER A 158 -5.52 -0.17 -17.44
C SER A 158 -5.92 0.11 -16.00
N TYR A 159 -5.15 -0.36 -15.03
CA TYR A 159 -5.40 -0.08 -13.61
C TYR A 159 -5.25 1.40 -13.30
N LEU A 160 -4.21 2.08 -13.80
CA LEU A 160 -4.03 3.51 -13.59
C LEU A 160 -5.15 4.33 -14.22
N GLU A 161 -5.61 3.96 -15.42
CA GLU A 161 -6.76 4.58 -16.06
C GLU A 161 -8.03 4.42 -15.22
N GLU A 162 -8.29 3.22 -14.72
CA GLU A 162 -9.45 2.92 -13.90
C GLU A 162 -9.40 3.67 -12.56
N LEU A 163 -8.24 3.67 -11.90
CA LEU A 163 -7.99 4.48 -10.71
C LEU A 163 -8.31 5.95 -10.97
N LYS A 164 -7.81 6.52 -12.08
CA LYS A 164 -8.08 7.92 -12.42
C LYS A 164 -9.56 8.19 -12.60
N LYS A 165 -10.31 7.32 -13.29
CA LYS A 165 -11.77 7.45 -13.45
C LYS A 165 -12.47 7.49 -12.09
N TYR A 166 -12.16 6.56 -11.19
CA TYR A 166 -12.75 6.55 -9.86
C TYR A 166 -12.40 7.81 -9.05
N LEU A 167 -11.16 8.27 -9.10
CA LEU A 167 -10.77 9.51 -8.40
C LEU A 167 -11.50 10.74 -8.94
N ILE A 168 -11.81 10.79 -10.24
CA ILE A 168 -12.66 11.85 -10.82
C ILE A 168 -14.10 11.73 -10.32
N VAL A 169 -14.70 10.53 -10.37
CA VAL A 169 -16.08 10.28 -9.89
C VAL A 169 -16.23 10.65 -8.42
N LEU A 170 -15.19 10.41 -7.61
CA LEU A 170 -15.14 10.73 -6.18
C LEU A 170 -14.75 12.20 -5.91
N ASN A 171 -14.64 13.04 -6.94
CA ASN A 171 -14.24 14.46 -6.87
C ASN A 171 -12.87 14.71 -6.20
N LYS A 172 -11.98 13.72 -6.24
CA LYS A 172 -10.62 13.83 -5.72
C LYS A 172 -9.66 14.44 -6.74
N LEU A 173 -9.91 14.17 -8.02
CA LEU A 173 -9.18 14.70 -9.15
C LEU A 173 -10.14 15.45 -10.06
N LYS A 174 -9.75 16.61 -10.57
CA LYS A 174 -10.53 17.40 -11.54
C LYS A 174 -10.12 17.07 -12.97
#